data_AF-A0AAW2I2S1-F1
#
_entry.id   AF-A0AAW2I2S1-F1
#
_cell.length_a   1.000
_cell.length_b   1.000
_cell.length_c   1.000
_cell.angle_alpha   90.00
_cell.angle_beta   90.00
_cell.angle_gamma   90.00
#
_symmetry.space_group_name_H-M   'P 1'
#
loop_
_entity.id
_entity.type
_entity.pdbx_description
1 polymer ?
#
loop_
_entity_poly.entity_id
_entity_poly.type
_entity_poly.pdbx_seq_one_letter_code
_entity_poly.pdbx_strand_id
1 'polypeptide(L)'
;MPASDIQYSEKYFCKNLEYRHVILPSDLARKVPRTHLMTETEWRNLGVQQSSGWIHFMIHDPEPHVLLFRRGRTECETGCPTGITVRLNN
;
A
#
# COMPACT_ATOMS: atom_id res chain seq x y z
N MET A 1 19.31 -16.15 -5.86
CA MET A 1 18.68 -15.22 -4.90
C MET A 1 17.25 -15.02 -5.38
N PRO A 2 16.19 -15.40 -4.65
CA PRO A 2 14.84 -15.05 -5.09
C PRO A 2 14.60 -13.58 -4.72
N ALA A 3 15.04 -12.68 -5.60
CA ALA A 3 14.79 -11.23 -5.49
C ALA A 3 13.40 -10.88 -6.07
N SER A 4 12.41 -11.74 -5.82
CA SER A 4 11.12 -11.73 -6.53
C SER A 4 9.96 -11.21 -5.68
N ASP A 5 10.18 -10.99 -4.38
CA ASP A 5 9.13 -10.59 -3.46
C ASP A 5 9.05 -9.07 -3.30
N ILE A 6 7.82 -8.58 -3.14
CA ILE A 6 7.52 -7.17 -2.88
C ILE A 6 7.84 -6.87 -1.42
N GLN A 7 8.68 -5.86 -1.17
CA GLN A 7 9.07 -5.46 0.18
C GLN A 7 8.24 -4.28 0.65
N TYR A 8 7.67 -4.39 1.84
CA TYR A 8 6.83 -3.37 2.47
C TYR A 8 7.58 -2.71 3.62
N SER A 9 7.63 -1.38 3.64
CA SER A 9 8.21 -0.65 4.76
C SER A 9 7.26 -0.48 5.95
N GLU A 10 7.84 -0.10 7.08
CA GLU A 10 7.10 0.34 8.25
C GLU A 10 6.26 1.58 7.94
N LYS A 11 5.11 1.69 8.62
CA LYS A 11 4.24 2.86 8.45
C LYS A 11 4.80 4.03 9.26
N TYR A 12 4.88 5.20 8.65
CA TYR A 12 5.23 6.44 9.33
C TYR A 12 4.02 7.39 9.33
N PHE A 13 3.89 8.16 10.40
CA PHE A 13 2.73 8.99 10.65
C PHE A 13 3.15 10.45 10.67
N CYS A 14 2.43 11.31 9.94
CA CYS A 14 2.61 12.76 10.03
C CYS A 14 1.25 13.43 10.16
N LYS A 15 1.04 14.10 11.30
CA LYS A 15 -0.23 14.74 11.67
C LYS A 15 -1.41 13.76 11.50
N ASN A 16 -2.23 13.96 10.47
CA ASN A 16 -3.45 13.20 10.17
C ASN A 16 -3.28 12.20 9.02
N LEU A 17 -2.05 11.99 8.54
CA LEU A 17 -1.76 11.12 7.40
C LEU A 17 -0.81 9.99 7.80
N GLU A 18 -1.12 8.80 7.32
CA GLU A 18 -0.26 7.63 7.37
C GLU A 18 0.46 7.49 6.03
N TYR A 19 1.71 7.08 6.09
CA TYR A 19 2.55 6.90 4.91
C TYR A 19 3.28 5.57 4.99
N ARG A 20 3.59 5.03 3.82
CA ARG A 20 4.36 3.81 3.65
C ARG A 20 4.96 3.84 2.25
N HIS A 21 6.16 3.30 2.11
CA HIS A 21 6.72 2.99 0.80
C HIS A 21 6.75 1.47 0.55
N VAL A 22 6.60 1.09 -0.70
CA VAL A 22 6.69 -0.31 -1.15
C VAL A 22 7.79 -0.39 -2.19
N ILE A 23 8.70 -1.34 -2.02
CA ILE A 23 9.83 -1.58 -2.90
C ILE A 23 9.46 -2.78 -3.77
N LEU A 24 9.34 -2.55 -5.07
CA LEU A 24 9.07 -3.58 -6.06
C LEU A 24 10.37 -4.27 -6.50
N PRO A 25 10.33 -5.57 -6.82
CA PRO A 25 11.43 -6.24 -7.50
C PRO A 25 11.64 -5.63 -8.89
N SER A 26 12.86 -5.77 -9.40
CA SER A 26 13.28 -5.18 -10.69
C SER A 26 12.37 -5.54 -11.87
N ASP A 27 11.77 -6.73 -11.86
CA ASP A 27 10.89 -7.22 -12.91
C ASP A 27 9.53 -6.49 -12.92
N LEU A 28 9.02 -6.15 -11.74
CA LEU A 28 7.76 -5.40 -11.60
C LEU A 28 7.98 -3.91 -11.79
N ALA A 29 9.11 -3.37 -11.35
CA ALA A 29 9.46 -1.96 -11.52
C ALA A 29 9.44 -1.50 -12.99
N ARG A 30 9.76 -2.39 -13.93
CA ARG A 30 9.69 -2.12 -15.38
C ARG A 30 8.27 -1.91 -15.90
N LYS A 31 7.25 -2.43 -15.20
CA LYS A 31 5.83 -2.32 -15.57
C LYS A 31 5.17 -1.07 -14.99
N VAL A 32 5.85 -0.35 -14.09
CA VAL A 32 5.30 0.85 -13.46
C VAL A 32 5.26 2.00 -14.47
N PRO A 33 4.08 2.62 -14.70
CA PRO A 33 3.97 3.77 -15.58
C PRO A 33 4.66 5.00 -14.96
N ARG A 34 5.47 5.70 -15.76
CA ARG A 34 6.12 6.97 -15.35
C ARG A 34 5.32 8.21 -15.69
N THR A 35 4.27 8.06 -16.49
CA THR A 35 3.46 9.16 -17.02
C THR A 35 2.36 9.63 -16.08
N HIS A 36 1.91 8.76 -15.17
CA HIS A 36 0.75 9.02 -14.31
C HIS A 36 0.85 8.26 -12.99
N LEU A 37 0.12 8.73 -11.98
CA LEU A 37 0.00 8.07 -10.68
C LEU A 37 -0.96 6.87 -10.79
N MET A 38 -0.58 5.73 -10.22
CA MET A 38 -1.38 4.52 -10.27
C MET A 38 -2.62 4.59 -9.37
N THR A 39 -3.74 4.13 -9.92
CA THR A 39 -4.99 3.90 -9.16
C THR A 39 -4.91 2.64 -8.30
N GLU A 40 -5.86 2.47 -7.35
CA GLU A 40 -5.93 1.27 -6.50
C GLU A 40 -5.89 -0.04 -7.30
N THR A 41 -6.64 -0.10 -8.39
CA THR A 41 -6.70 -1.29 -9.24
C THR A 41 -5.37 -1.57 -9.93
N GLU A 42 -4.65 -0.54 -10.38
CA GLU A 42 -3.41 -0.70 -11.14
C GLU A 42 -2.27 -1.26 -10.27
N TRP A 43 -2.04 -0.69 -9.08
CA TRP A 43 -1.01 -1.23 -8.21
C TRP A 43 -1.39 -2.60 -7.62
N ARG A 44 -2.68 -2.89 -7.43
CA ARG A 44 -3.14 -4.26 -7.09
C ARG A 44 -2.84 -5.25 -8.20
N ASN A 45 -3.03 -4.86 -9.47
CA ASN A 45 -2.70 -5.70 -10.63
C ASN A 45 -1.20 -5.96 -10.77
N LEU A 46 -0.34 -5.07 -10.27
CA LEU A 46 1.10 -5.31 -10.18
C LEU A 46 1.47 -6.35 -9.10
N GLY A 47 0.52 -6.72 -8.22
CA GLY A 47 0.72 -7.67 -7.13
C GLY A 47 0.94 -7.01 -5.77
N VAL A 48 0.87 -5.68 -5.67
CA VAL A 48 0.95 -4.98 -4.37
C VAL A 48 -0.32 -5.26 -3.57
N GLN A 49 -0.15 -5.77 -2.36
CA GLN A 49 -1.25 -6.12 -1.46
C GLN A 49 -1.20 -5.25 -0.20
N GLN A 50 -2.23 -4.44 0.00
CA GLN A 50 -2.40 -3.60 1.19
C GLN A 50 -3.88 -3.38 1.48
N SER A 51 -4.18 -2.86 2.68
CA SER A 51 -5.54 -2.48 3.09
C SER A 51 -6.14 -1.45 2.14
N SER A 52 -7.48 -1.30 2.12
CA SER A 52 -8.09 -0.23 1.33
C SER A 52 -7.72 1.16 1.88
N GLY A 53 -7.80 2.17 0.99
CA GLY A 53 -7.61 3.59 1.31
C GLY A 53 -6.18 4.12 1.13
N TRP A 54 -5.25 3.30 0.68
CA TRP A 54 -3.90 3.77 0.32
C TRP A 54 -3.89 4.38 -1.07
N ILE A 55 -3.35 5.59 -1.17
CA ILE A 55 -3.29 6.37 -2.41
C ILE A 55 -1.82 6.55 -2.78
N HIS A 56 -1.47 6.15 -4.00
CA HIS A 56 -0.17 6.43 -4.59
C HIS A 56 -0.09 7.92 -4.95
N PHE A 57 0.71 8.71 -4.23
CA PHE A 57 0.64 10.17 -4.33
C PHE A 57 1.81 10.81 -5.07
N MET A 58 2.91 10.09 -5.27
CA MET A 58 4.11 10.65 -5.88
C MET A 58 4.89 9.55 -6.61
N ILE A 59 5.40 9.87 -7.81
CA ILE A 59 6.33 9.03 -8.56
C ILE A 59 7.74 9.47 -8.19
N HIS A 60 8.60 8.51 -7.83
CA HIS A 60 10.01 8.78 -7.58
C HIS A 60 10.83 8.47 -8.84
N ASP A 61 11.19 9.51 -9.58
CA ASP A 61 11.91 9.38 -10.87
C ASP A 61 13.28 8.65 -10.78
N PRO A 62 14.15 8.93 -9.79
CA PRO A 62 15.45 8.24 -9.71
C PRO A 62 15.32 6.77 -9.28
N GLU A 63 14.31 6.42 -8.48
CA GLU A 63 14.07 5.04 -8.04
C GLU A 63 12.61 4.61 -8.32
N PRO A 64 12.28 4.23 -9.57
CA PRO A 64 10.90 3.90 -9.98
C PRO A 64 10.37 2.60 -9.35
N HIS A 65 11.26 1.83 -8.74
CA HIS A 65 10.91 0.64 -7.98
C HIS A 65 10.34 0.97 -6.58
N VAL A 66 10.44 2.23 -6.14
CA VAL A 66 9.89 2.70 -4.87
C VAL A 66 8.54 3.38 -5.12
N LEU A 67 7.48 2.77 -4.61
CA LEU A 67 6.13 3.31 -4.66
C LEU A 67 5.78 4.00 -3.34
N LEU A 68 5.31 5.24 -3.42
CA LEU A 68 4.98 6.07 -2.26
C LEU A 68 3.48 6.14 -2.06
N PHE A 69 3.02 5.62 -0.91
CA PHE A 69 1.61 5.62 -0.55
C PHE A 69 1.34 6.52 0.66
N ARG A 70 0.18 7.16 0.64
CA ARG A 70 -0.40 7.86 1.78
C ARG A 70 -1.84 7.42 2.01
N ARG A 71 -2.29 7.49 3.25
CA ARG A 71 -3.67 7.21 3.66
C ARG A 71 -4.11 8.22 4.70
N GLY A 72 -5.36 8.68 4.60
CA GLY A 72 -5.99 9.45 5.68
C GLY A 72 -6.10 8.60 6.92
N ARG A 73 -5.59 9.09 8.05
CA ARG A 73 -5.89 8.44 9.32
C ARG A 73 -7.37 8.67 9.58
N THR A 74 -8.18 7.63 9.46
CA THR A 74 -9.49 7.60 10.08
C THR A 74 -9.20 7.57 11.57
N GLU A 75 -9.10 8.75 12.19
CA GLU A 75 -9.18 8.79 13.63
C GLU A 75 -10.48 8.09 13.98
N CYS A 76 -10.35 7.06 14.81
CA CYS A 76 -11.41 6.13 15.14
C CYS A 76 -12.47 6.89 15.95
N GLU A 77 -13.34 7.65 15.29
CA GLU A 77 -14.58 8.08 15.90
C GLU A 77 -15.53 6.89 15.92
N THR A 78 -15.47 6.19 17.06
CA THR A 78 -16.47 5.26 17.59
C THR A 78 -16.76 3.98 16.81
N GLY A 79 -16.08 2.91 17.23
CA GLY A 79 -16.71 1.58 17.40
C GLY A 79 -16.89 0.75 16.14
N CYS A 80 -15.83 0.09 15.67
CA CYS A 80 -16.02 -1.16 14.94
C CYS A 80 -16.07 -2.33 15.94
N PRO A 81 -17.19 -3.05 16.00
CA PRO A 81 -17.10 -4.47 15.82
C PRO A 81 -18.14 -4.89 14.78
N THR A 82 -17.79 -4.80 13.50
CA THR A 82 -18.57 -5.48 12.47
C THR A 82 -17.68 -6.51 11.81
N GLY A 83 -17.77 -7.74 12.32
CA GLY A 83 -17.45 -8.92 11.54
C GLY A 83 -16.40 -9.87 12.09
N ILE A 84 -16.54 -10.37 13.32
CA ILE A 84 -16.25 -11.79 13.62
C ILE A 84 -17.20 -12.29 14.74
N THR A 85 -18.38 -12.77 14.38
CA THR A 85 -19.08 -13.74 15.24
C THR A 85 -18.63 -15.12 14.80
N VAL A 86 -17.58 -15.65 15.42
CA VAL A 86 -17.41 -17.11 15.53
C VAL A 86 -17.96 -17.47 16.89
N ARG A 87 -19.21 -17.94 16.91
CA ARG A 87 -19.80 -18.54 18.10
C ARG A 87 -18.98 -19.77 18.48
N LEU A 88 -18.71 -19.85 19.77
CA LEU A 88 -18.00 -20.92 20.46
C LEU A 88 -18.65 -22.27 20.16
N ASN A 89 -17.81 -23.27 19.87
CA ASN A 89 -18.20 -24.68 19.92
C ASN A 89 -18.64 -25.04 21.34
N ASN A 90 -19.79 -25.70 21.44
CA ASN A 90 -20.09 -26.63 22.52
C ASN A 90 -20.53 -27.95 21.89
#